data_AF-D3AR10-F1
#
_entry.id   AF-D3AR10-F1
#
_cell.length_a   1.000
_cell.length_b   1.000
_cell.length_c   1.000
_cell.angle_alpha   90.00
_cell.angle_beta   90.00
_cell.angle_gamma   90.00
#
_symmetry.space_group_name_H-M   'P 1'
#
loop_
_entity.id
_entity.type
_entity.pdbx_description
1 polymer ?
#
loop_
_entity_poly.entity_id
_entity_poly.type
_entity_poly.pdbx_seq_one_letter_code
_entity_poly.pdbx_strand_id
1 'polypeptide(L)'
;MQIVTVVREILATPAFLVGFVTLLGLLLQKKPVEHVIKGTITAIVGFVLLSAGSDFLQKGALKDFGVLFNYDFHIQGVIPNMEAVASLGVAQYAVEVSMVMFLGMVANLVIARFGPFHYIFLTGHHTLYMACLLTVALSGSSMKEWQIIAAGALMLGLFMALMPALAQGEMKKITGGNGIALGHFSTCGYLIAAKTARLAAKKDRRIKTAALETGTV
;
A
#
# COMPACT_ATOMS: atom_id res chain seq x y z
N MET A 1 15.44 13.57 -33.58
CA MET A 1 14.68 14.36 -32.58
C MET A 1 13.29 13.76 -32.31
N GLN A 2 12.47 13.40 -33.30
CA GLN A 2 11.11 12.87 -33.05
C GLN A 2 11.04 11.53 -32.31
N ILE A 3 11.91 10.56 -32.60
CA ILE A 3 11.93 9.25 -31.90
C ILE A 3 12.22 9.43 -30.40
N VAL A 4 13.12 10.34 -30.04
CA VAL A 4 13.44 10.66 -28.65
C VAL A 4 12.24 11.31 -27.95
N THR A 5 11.49 12.16 -28.65
CA THR A 5 10.24 12.75 -28.14
C THR A 5 9.14 11.71 -27.93
N VAL A 6 8.93 10.81 -28.90
CA VAL A 6 7.94 9.72 -28.80
C VAL A 6 8.29 8.76 -27.66
N VAL A 7 9.57 8.37 -27.54
CA VAL A 7 10.03 7.55 -26.41
C VAL A 7 9.84 8.31 -25.09
N ARG A 8 10.10 9.61 -25.04
CA ARG A 8 9.86 10.43 -23.85
C ARG A 8 8.37 10.52 -23.50
N GLU A 9 7.47 10.69 -24.46
CA GLU A 9 6.02 10.77 -24.22
C GLU A 9 5.43 9.41 -23.79
N ILE A 10 5.90 8.32 -24.39
CA ILE A 10 5.51 6.97 -23.98
C ILE A 10 6.01 6.70 -22.55
N LEU A 11 7.27 7.02 -22.24
CA LEU A 11 7.84 6.84 -20.90
C LEU A 11 7.26 7.82 -19.86
N ALA A 12 6.83 9.01 -20.26
CA ALA A 12 6.19 10.00 -19.40
C ALA A 12 4.73 9.65 -19.06
N THR A 13 4.15 8.65 -19.74
CA THR A 13 2.80 8.16 -19.41
C THR A 13 2.91 7.11 -18.29
N PRO A 14 2.33 7.35 -17.11
CA PRO A 14 2.47 6.47 -15.94
C PRO A 14 2.12 5.00 -16.20
N ALA A 15 1.07 4.75 -16.99
CA ALA A 15 0.62 3.40 -17.35
C ALA A 15 1.72 2.59 -18.05
N PHE A 16 2.41 3.19 -19.02
CA PHE A 16 3.49 2.53 -19.74
C PHE A 16 4.72 2.30 -18.88
N LEU A 17 4.99 3.20 -17.93
CA LEU A 17 6.10 3.04 -16.98
C LEU A 17 5.86 1.84 -16.05
N VAL A 18 4.67 1.71 -15.47
CA VAL A 18 4.28 0.54 -14.65
C VAL A 18 4.31 -0.75 -15.48
N GLY A 19 3.85 -0.68 -16.74
CA GLY A 19 3.99 -1.76 -17.70
C GLY A 19 5.45 -2.19 -17.92
N PHE A 20 6.35 -1.24 -18.14
CA PHE A 20 7.77 -1.50 -18.38
C PHE A 20 8.46 -2.12 -17.16
N VAL A 21 8.14 -1.66 -15.95
CA VAL A 21 8.66 -2.28 -14.71
C VAL A 21 8.16 -3.73 -14.58
N THR A 22 6.90 -3.99 -14.93
CA THR A 22 6.33 -5.34 -14.94
C THR A 22 7.01 -6.23 -16.00
N LEU A 23 7.23 -5.69 -17.20
CA LEU A 23 7.95 -6.35 -18.29
C LEU A 23 9.35 -6.79 -17.84
N LEU A 24 10.14 -5.85 -17.29
CA LEU A 24 11.48 -6.13 -16.77
C LEU A 24 11.44 -7.19 -15.66
N GLY A 25 10.49 -7.08 -14.73
CA GLY A 25 10.33 -8.05 -13.65
C GLY A 25 10.04 -9.47 -14.14
N LEU A 26 9.21 -9.63 -15.17
CA LEU A 26 8.87 -10.93 -15.75
C LEU A 26 10.01 -11.51 -16.62
N LEU A 27 10.75 -10.65 -17.33
CA LEU A 27 11.94 -11.05 -18.08
C LEU A 27 13.06 -11.55 -17.14
N LEU A 28 13.31 -10.83 -16.03
CA LEU A 28 14.29 -11.24 -15.02
C LEU A 28 13.93 -12.58 -14.36
N GLN A 29 12.64 -12.87 -14.21
CA GLN A 29 12.14 -14.15 -13.73
C GLN A 29 12.17 -15.28 -14.78
N LYS A 30 12.63 -15.00 -16.00
CA LYS A 30 12.69 -15.95 -17.13
C LYS A 30 11.34 -16.63 -17.40
N LYS A 31 10.25 -15.89 -17.25
CA LYS A 31 8.90 -16.42 -17.55
C LYS A 31 8.72 -16.62 -19.07
N PRO A 32 7.86 -17.56 -19.50
CA PRO A 32 7.52 -17.74 -20.90
C PRO A 32 7.01 -16.43 -21.53
N VAL A 33 7.32 -16.20 -22.81
CA VAL A 33 7.02 -14.96 -23.53
C VAL A 33 5.53 -14.59 -23.44
N GLU A 34 4.64 -15.59 -23.51
CA GLU A 34 3.19 -15.41 -23.34
C GLU A 34 2.82 -14.76 -22.00
N HIS A 35 3.46 -15.19 -20.91
CA HIS A 35 3.25 -14.62 -19.58
C HIS A 35 3.84 -13.21 -19.46
N VAL A 36 4.99 -12.97 -20.09
CA VAL A 36 5.63 -11.65 -20.12
C VAL A 36 4.71 -10.63 -20.80
N ILE A 37 4.20 -10.97 -21.99
CA ILE A 37 3.28 -10.09 -22.75
C ILE A 37 1.98 -9.90 -21.98
N LYS A 38 1.34 -10.99 -21.54
CA LYS A 38 0.07 -10.92 -20.81
C LYS A 38 0.20 -10.08 -19.53
N GLY A 39 1.21 -10.34 -18.71
CA GLY A 39 1.43 -9.61 -17.46
C GLY A 39 1.70 -8.12 -17.67
N THR A 40 2.50 -7.78 -18.68
CA THR A 40 2.79 -6.38 -19.07
C THR A 40 1.52 -5.64 -19.48
N ILE A 41 0.71 -6.22 -20.38
CA ILE A 41 -0.54 -5.61 -20.85
C ILE A 41 -1.53 -5.49 -19.68
N THR A 42 -1.67 -6.52 -18.85
CA THR A 42 -2.55 -6.47 -17.67
C THR A 42 -2.15 -5.36 -16.71
N ALA A 43 -0.86 -5.13 -16.49
CA ALA A 43 -0.39 -4.03 -15.65
C ALA A 43 -0.74 -2.65 -16.24
N ILE A 44 -0.53 -2.45 -17.55
CA ILE A 44 -0.88 -1.21 -18.24
C ILE A 44 -2.39 -0.96 -18.17
N VAL A 45 -3.19 -1.95 -18.55
CA VAL A 45 -4.66 -1.85 -18.57
C VAL A 45 -5.20 -1.62 -17.15
N GLY A 46 -4.68 -2.35 -16.17
CA GLY A 46 -5.05 -2.16 -14.76
C GLY A 46 -4.77 -0.75 -14.26
N PHE A 47 -3.62 -0.17 -14.64
CA PHE A 47 -3.30 1.21 -14.31
C PHE A 47 -4.26 2.21 -14.97
N VAL A 48 -4.56 2.04 -16.26
CA VAL A 48 -5.52 2.91 -16.98
C VAL A 48 -6.91 2.87 -16.33
N LEU A 49 -7.39 1.68 -15.97
CA LEU A 49 -8.67 1.50 -15.27
C LEU A 49 -8.67 2.18 -13.89
N LEU A 50 -7.59 2.02 -13.13
CA LEU A 50 -7.44 2.67 -11.82
C LEU A 50 -7.44 4.19 -11.95
N SER A 51 -6.70 4.75 -12.92
CA SER A 51 -6.70 6.18 -13.20
C SER A 51 -8.07 6.70 -13.61
N ALA A 52 -8.76 6.01 -14.51
CA ALA A 52 -10.10 6.39 -14.96
C ALA A 52 -11.14 6.34 -13.83
N GLY A 53 -11.14 5.27 -13.04
CA GLY A 53 -12.05 5.11 -11.90
C GLY A 53 -11.80 6.17 -10.82
N SER A 54 -10.54 6.45 -10.52
CA SER A 54 -10.15 7.53 -9.61
C SER A 54 -10.60 8.90 -10.11
N ASP A 55 -10.36 9.22 -11.38
CA ASP A 55 -10.74 10.50 -11.97
C ASP A 55 -12.26 10.72 -11.90
N PHE A 56 -13.03 9.69 -12.23
CA PHE A 56 -14.49 9.70 -12.12
C PHE A 56 -14.93 10.00 -10.68
N LEU A 57 -14.34 9.30 -9.71
CA LEU A 57 -14.70 9.43 -8.31
C LEU A 57 -14.36 10.80 -7.74
N GLN A 58 -13.20 11.36 -8.12
CA GLN A 58 -12.76 12.68 -7.67
C GLN A 58 -13.53 13.82 -8.31
N LYS A 59 -13.77 13.78 -9.61
CA LYS A 59 -14.41 14.88 -10.35
C LYS A 59 -15.93 14.91 -10.16
N GLY A 60 -16.54 13.78 -9.81
CA GLY A 60 -17.97 13.67 -9.49
C GLY A 60 -18.20 13.55 -7.99
N ALA A 61 -18.50 12.33 -7.55
CA ALA A 61 -19.06 12.04 -6.23
C ALA A 61 -18.29 12.68 -5.06
N LEU A 62 -16.95 12.64 -5.06
CA LEU A 62 -16.17 13.20 -3.96
C LEU A 62 -16.14 14.73 -3.97
N LYS A 63 -16.13 15.36 -5.15
CA LYS A 63 -16.20 16.81 -5.24
C LYS A 63 -17.58 17.31 -4.78
N ASP A 64 -18.64 16.69 -5.27
CA ASP A 64 -20.01 17.10 -4.97
C ASP A 64 -20.35 16.89 -3.50
N PHE A 65 -19.92 15.76 -2.92
CA PHE A 65 -20.03 15.54 -1.49
C PHE A 65 -19.22 16.57 -0.70
N GLY A 66 -18.00 16.93 -1.13
CA GLY A 66 -17.19 17.95 -0.46
C GLY A 66 -17.87 19.31 -0.44
N VAL A 67 -18.55 19.70 -1.52
CA VAL A 67 -19.34 20.93 -1.60
C VAL A 67 -20.52 20.89 -0.64
N LEU A 68 -21.29 19.79 -0.62
CA LEU A 68 -22.45 19.64 0.27
C LEU A 68 -22.03 19.66 1.74
N PHE A 69 -20.94 18.94 2.07
CA PHE A 69 -20.44 18.84 3.44
C PHE A 69 -19.88 20.19 3.92
N ASN A 70 -19.22 20.96 3.04
CA ASN A 70 -18.80 22.32 3.36
C ASN A 70 -19.99 23.27 3.52
N TYR A 71 -21.06 23.11 2.73
CA TYR A 71 -22.27 23.93 2.84
C TYR A 71 -22.96 23.76 4.20
N ASP A 72 -23.14 22.52 4.66
CA ASP A 72 -23.85 22.26 5.93
C ASP A 72 -22.94 22.36 7.16
N PHE A 73 -21.69 21.90 7.06
CA PHE A 73 -20.80 21.76 8.22
C PHE A 73 -19.62 22.73 8.22
N HIS A 74 -19.45 23.56 7.18
CA HIS A 74 -18.34 24.52 7.05
C HIS A 74 -16.94 23.88 7.15
N ILE A 75 -16.84 22.60 6.80
CA ILE A 75 -15.59 21.84 6.79
C ILE A 75 -14.97 21.94 5.39
N GLN A 76 -13.83 22.62 5.30
CA GLN A 76 -13.00 22.64 4.09
C GLN A 76 -11.97 21.51 4.12
N GLY A 77 -11.93 20.69 3.07
CA GLY A 77 -10.95 19.62 2.97
C GLY A 77 -11.19 18.67 1.80
N VAL A 78 -10.28 17.70 1.66
CA VAL A 78 -10.41 16.59 0.71
C VAL A 78 -11.15 15.43 1.38
N ILE A 79 -12.03 14.76 0.63
CA ILE A 79 -12.65 13.54 1.14
C ILE A 79 -11.60 12.42 1.15
N PRO A 80 -11.38 11.77 2.30
CA PRO A 80 -10.38 10.72 2.40
C PRO A 80 -10.81 9.50 1.59
N ASN A 81 -10.22 9.33 0.42
CA ASN A 81 -10.34 8.14 -0.41
C ASN A 81 -8.94 7.68 -0.84
N MET A 82 -8.54 6.49 -0.39
CA MET A 82 -7.20 5.96 -0.67
C MET A 82 -6.94 5.75 -2.16
N GLU A 83 -7.91 5.24 -2.91
CA GLU A 83 -7.72 4.91 -4.33
C GLU A 83 -7.59 6.17 -5.18
N ALA A 84 -8.43 7.16 -4.89
CA ALA A 84 -8.39 8.46 -5.54
C ALA A 84 -7.04 9.17 -5.32
N VAL A 85 -6.63 9.30 -4.05
CA VAL A 85 -5.39 10.01 -3.70
C VAL A 85 -4.16 9.26 -4.22
N ALA A 86 -4.14 7.92 -4.12
CA ALA A 86 -3.04 7.13 -4.63
C ALA A 86 -2.93 7.24 -6.16
N SER A 87 -4.04 7.21 -6.88
CA SER A 87 -4.03 7.37 -8.34
C SER A 87 -3.47 8.73 -8.78
N LEU A 88 -3.84 9.84 -8.11
CA LEU A 88 -3.24 11.15 -8.37
C LEU A 88 -1.74 11.15 -8.12
N GLY A 89 -1.31 10.60 -6.98
CA GLY A 89 0.09 10.57 -6.62
C GLY A 89 0.92 9.73 -7.58
N VAL A 90 0.40 8.59 -8.04
CA VAL A 90 1.09 7.77 -9.06
C VAL A 90 1.07 8.48 -10.42
N ALA A 91 0.01 9.21 -10.76
CA ALA A 91 -0.01 9.98 -12.00
C ALA A 91 1.05 11.08 -12.03
N GLN A 92 1.32 11.72 -10.88
CA GLN A 92 2.31 12.79 -10.75
C GLN A 92 3.74 12.26 -10.58
N TYR A 93 3.95 11.18 -9.83
CA TYR A 93 5.27 10.65 -9.44
C TYR A 93 5.50 9.23 -9.95
N ALA A 94 5.04 8.92 -11.16
CA ALA A 94 5.00 7.55 -11.67
C ALA A 94 6.36 6.85 -11.63
N VAL A 95 7.43 7.58 -11.98
CA VAL A 95 8.81 7.07 -12.02
C VAL A 95 9.26 6.71 -10.62
N GLU A 96 9.17 7.67 -9.70
CA GLU A 96 9.64 7.54 -8.33
C GLU A 96 8.85 6.47 -7.58
N VAL A 97 7.52 6.46 -7.72
CA VAL A 97 6.66 5.46 -7.08
C VAL A 97 6.98 4.05 -7.57
N SER A 98 7.16 3.88 -8.88
CA SER A 98 7.49 2.56 -9.45
C SER A 98 8.87 2.09 -9.03
N MET A 99 9.85 3.00 -8.96
CA MET A 99 11.20 2.71 -8.48
C MET A 99 11.22 2.38 -6.99
N VAL A 100 10.50 3.15 -6.16
CA VAL A 100 10.32 2.89 -4.72
C VAL A 100 9.66 1.53 -4.50
N MET A 101 8.61 1.20 -5.25
CA MET A 101 7.94 -0.10 -5.17
C MET A 101 8.91 -1.25 -5.51
N PHE A 102 9.63 -1.13 -6.61
CA PHE A 102 10.57 -2.16 -7.08
C PHE A 102 11.73 -2.33 -6.09
N LEU A 103 12.45 -1.25 -5.76
CA LEU A 103 13.59 -1.30 -4.86
C LEU A 103 13.17 -1.62 -3.42
N GLY A 104 11.97 -1.22 -3.00
CA GLY A 104 11.41 -1.57 -1.69
C GLY A 104 11.10 -3.05 -1.58
N MET A 105 10.61 -3.69 -2.65
CA MET A 105 10.49 -5.15 -2.70
C MET A 105 11.86 -5.83 -2.61
N VAL A 106 12.88 -5.33 -3.33
CA VAL A 106 14.25 -5.84 -3.22
C VAL A 106 14.76 -5.70 -1.78
N ALA A 107 14.57 -4.55 -1.15
CA ALA A 107 14.92 -4.33 0.25
C ALA A 107 14.15 -5.29 1.20
N ASN A 108 12.87 -5.53 0.96
CA ASN A 108 12.09 -6.51 1.73
C ASN A 108 12.69 -7.93 1.61
N LEU A 109 13.08 -8.35 0.40
CA LEU A 109 13.73 -9.65 0.19
C LEU A 109 15.09 -9.74 0.90
N VAL A 110 15.90 -8.67 0.85
CA VAL A 110 17.19 -8.61 1.57
C VAL A 110 16.97 -8.70 3.08
N ILE A 111 16.03 -7.94 3.63
CA ILE A 111 15.68 -7.98 5.05
C ILE A 111 15.13 -9.36 5.43
N ALA A 112 14.31 -9.97 4.59
CA ALA A 112 13.77 -11.30 4.83
C ALA A 112 14.83 -12.41 4.74
N ARG A 113 15.91 -12.20 3.97
CA ARG A 113 16.96 -13.21 3.78
C ARG A 113 18.07 -13.14 4.83
N PHE A 114 18.46 -11.93 5.24
CA PHE A 114 19.61 -11.68 6.11
C PHE A 114 19.26 -10.99 7.43
N GLY A 115 18.09 -10.35 7.51
CA GLY A 115 17.61 -9.68 8.71
C GLY A 115 16.83 -10.61 9.65
N PRO A 116 16.36 -10.09 10.79
CA PRO A 116 15.60 -10.87 11.77
C PRO A 116 14.15 -11.15 11.34
N PHE A 117 13.62 -10.40 10.38
CA PHE A 117 12.22 -10.44 9.97
C PHE A 117 12.03 -11.21 8.66
N HIS A 118 11.85 -12.53 8.76
CA HIS A 118 11.70 -13.45 7.61
C HIS A 118 10.28 -13.40 6.98
N TYR A 119 9.81 -12.21 6.61
CA TYR A 119 8.49 -12.01 6.01
C TYR A 119 8.58 -11.33 4.65
N ILE A 120 7.93 -11.94 3.66
CA ILE A 120 7.83 -11.41 2.30
C ILE A 120 6.41 -10.88 2.11
N PHE A 121 6.29 -9.59 1.81
CA PHE A 121 5.01 -8.91 1.69
C PHE A 121 4.53 -8.96 0.24
N LEU A 122 3.60 -9.88 -0.06
CA LEU A 122 3.19 -10.20 -1.43
C LEU A 122 1.96 -9.41 -1.93
N THR A 123 1.42 -8.50 -1.12
CA THR A 123 0.23 -7.69 -1.45
C THR A 123 0.59 -6.46 -2.29
N GLY A 124 0.79 -6.67 -3.60
CA GLY A 124 1.31 -5.65 -4.52
C GLY A 124 0.53 -4.33 -4.59
N HIS A 125 -0.81 -4.36 -4.56
CA HIS A 125 -1.62 -3.13 -4.60
C HIS A 125 -1.41 -2.25 -3.35
N HIS A 126 -1.31 -2.86 -2.18
CA HIS A 126 -0.94 -2.14 -0.96
C HIS A 126 0.48 -1.60 -1.03
N THR A 127 1.43 -2.38 -1.56
CA THR A 127 2.82 -1.94 -1.76
C THR A 127 2.89 -0.71 -2.67
N LEU A 128 2.10 -0.70 -3.76
CA LEU A 128 1.98 0.45 -4.66
C LEU A 128 1.44 1.68 -3.93
N TYR A 129 0.38 1.54 -3.14
CA TYR A 129 -0.20 2.66 -2.38
C TYR A 129 0.76 3.20 -1.33
N MET A 130 1.48 2.33 -0.62
CA MET A 130 2.46 2.76 0.37
C MET A 130 3.70 3.40 -0.29
N ALA A 131 4.15 2.87 -1.44
CA ALA A 131 5.19 3.49 -2.24
C ALA A 131 4.78 4.89 -2.69
N CYS A 132 3.54 5.06 -3.15
CA CYS A 132 2.97 6.35 -3.50
C CYS A 132 2.95 7.31 -2.31
N LEU A 133 2.41 6.87 -1.17
CA LEU A 133 2.32 7.69 0.04
C LEU A 133 3.71 8.16 0.49
N LEU A 134 4.69 7.25 0.57
CA LEU A 134 6.06 7.58 0.97
C LEU A 134 6.71 8.55 0.00
N THR A 135 6.54 8.32 -1.31
CA THR A 135 7.07 9.19 -2.35
C THR A 135 6.51 10.59 -2.20
N VAL A 136 5.18 10.75 -2.19
CA VAL A 136 4.52 12.05 -2.06
C VAL A 136 4.90 12.77 -0.76
N ALA A 137 4.97 12.04 0.37
CA ALA A 137 5.36 12.62 1.64
C ALA A 137 6.82 13.12 1.64
N LEU A 138 7.73 12.39 0.99
CA LEU A 138 9.14 12.78 0.88
C LEU A 138 9.36 13.87 -0.18
N SER A 139 8.54 13.93 -1.23
CA SER A 139 8.60 14.98 -2.27
C SER A 139 8.31 16.38 -1.75
N GLY A 140 7.63 16.51 -0.60
CA GLY A 140 7.44 17.81 0.08
C GLY A 140 8.69 18.34 0.80
N SER A 141 9.77 17.56 0.85
CA SER A 141 11.04 17.96 1.48
C SER A 141 12.02 18.57 0.48
N SER A 142 13.17 19.05 0.96
CA SER A 142 14.27 19.54 0.10
C SER A 142 15.15 18.43 -0.50
N MET A 143 14.69 17.18 -0.47
CA MET A 143 15.41 16.02 -0.98
C MET A 143 15.40 15.98 -2.51
N LYS A 144 16.51 15.51 -3.10
CA LYS A 144 16.59 15.23 -4.54
C LYS A 144 15.85 13.93 -4.87
N GLU A 145 15.42 13.77 -6.12
CA GLU A 145 14.67 12.60 -6.61
C GLU A 145 15.30 11.25 -6.20
N TRP A 146 16.61 11.07 -6.42
CA TRP A 146 17.29 9.82 -6.06
C TRP A 146 17.30 9.55 -4.55
N GLN A 147 17.29 10.60 -3.71
CA GLN A 147 17.23 10.47 -2.26
C GLN A 147 15.83 10.04 -1.82
N ILE A 148 14.79 10.58 -2.47
CA ILE A 148 13.40 10.18 -2.26
C ILE A 148 13.24 8.70 -2.61
N ILE A 149 13.76 8.27 -3.76
CA ILE A 149 13.70 6.87 -4.20
C ILE A 149 14.41 5.96 -3.20
N ALA A 150 15.65 6.30 -2.81
CA ALA A 150 16.43 5.48 -1.88
C ALA A 150 15.78 5.39 -0.48
N ALA A 151 15.38 6.52 0.09
CA ALA A 151 14.75 6.56 1.40
C ALA A 151 13.39 5.86 1.39
N GLY A 152 12.55 6.16 0.39
CA GLY A 152 11.25 5.53 0.23
C GLY A 152 11.36 4.01 0.06
N ALA A 153 12.30 3.52 -0.75
CA ALA A 153 12.52 2.09 -0.95
C ALA A 153 12.95 1.39 0.36
N LEU A 154 13.90 1.95 1.09
CA LEU A 154 14.37 1.38 2.35
C LEU A 154 13.27 1.37 3.41
N MET A 155 12.51 2.46 3.54
CA MET A 155 11.37 2.54 4.45
C MET A 155 10.28 1.54 4.08
N LEU A 156 9.94 1.44 2.79
CA LEU A 156 8.94 0.51 2.30
C LEU A 156 9.33 -0.93 2.57
N GLY A 157 10.57 -1.32 2.22
CA GLY A 157 11.07 -2.67 2.46
C GLY A 157 11.11 -3.05 3.93
N LEU A 158 11.46 -2.09 4.79
CA LEU A 158 11.40 -2.26 6.25
C LEU A 158 9.97 -2.46 6.72
N PHE A 159 9.01 -1.62 6.30
CA PHE A 159 7.61 -1.76 6.69
C PHE A 159 6.99 -3.05 6.20
N MET A 160 7.34 -3.49 4.99
CA MET A 160 6.92 -4.78 4.44
C MET A 160 7.37 -5.97 5.30
N ALA A 161 8.54 -5.89 5.94
CA ALA A 161 9.00 -6.94 6.86
C ALA A 161 8.47 -6.77 8.29
N LEU A 162 8.40 -5.52 8.77
CA LEU A 162 8.04 -5.17 10.14
C LEU A 162 6.55 -5.35 10.41
N MET A 163 5.67 -4.94 9.49
CA MET A 163 4.22 -5.01 9.73
C MET A 163 3.75 -6.47 9.94
N PRO A 164 4.12 -7.45 9.11
CA PRO A 164 3.77 -8.84 9.38
C PRO A 164 4.38 -9.36 10.69
N ALA A 165 5.63 -8.98 10.99
CA ALA A 165 6.29 -9.38 12.22
C ALA A 165 5.55 -8.90 13.48
N LEU A 166 5.07 -7.64 13.48
CA LEU A 166 4.28 -7.08 14.57
C LEU A 166 2.93 -7.80 14.73
N ALA A 167 2.28 -8.16 13.62
CA ALA A 167 1.00 -8.88 13.64
C ALA A 167 1.14 -10.35 14.04
N GLN A 168 2.32 -10.95 13.90
CA GLN A 168 2.44 -12.41 13.90
C GLN A 168 2.00 -13.08 15.20
N GLY A 169 2.28 -12.44 16.35
CA GLY A 169 1.84 -12.97 17.65
C GLY A 169 0.31 -13.08 17.77
N GLU A 170 -0.42 -12.22 17.07
CA GLU A 170 -1.88 -12.27 16.99
C GLU A 170 -2.35 -13.22 15.90
N MET A 171 -1.70 -13.19 14.72
CA MET A 171 -2.01 -14.11 13.63
C MET A 171 -1.87 -15.58 14.03
N LYS A 172 -0.86 -15.93 14.84
CA LYS A 172 -0.68 -17.30 15.35
C LYS A 172 -1.86 -17.77 16.20
N LYS A 173 -2.42 -16.87 17.03
CA LYS A 173 -3.59 -17.19 17.87
C LYS A 173 -4.85 -17.39 17.03
N ILE A 174 -4.99 -16.64 15.94
CA ILE A 174 -6.14 -16.69 15.04
C ILE A 174 -6.09 -17.92 14.13
N THR A 175 -4.91 -18.20 13.57
CA THR A 175 -4.73 -19.21 12.52
C THR A 175 -4.32 -20.58 13.05
N GLY A 176 -3.97 -20.67 14.35
CA GLY A 176 -3.51 -21.90 14.98
C GLY A 176 -2.10 -22.35 14.54
N GLY A 177 -1.39 -21.55 13.76
CA GLY A 177 -0.09 -21.92 13.19
C GLY A 177 0.77 -20.72 12.78
N ASN A 178 1.93 -21.00 12.19
CA ASN A 178 2.91 -19.99 11.76
C ASN A 178 3.09 -19.92 10.22
N GLY A 179 2.22 -20.59 9.45
CA GLY A 179 2.37 -20.68 7.99
C GLY A 179 1.99 -19.41 7.22
N ILE A 180 1.20 -18.52 7.82
CA ILE A 180 0.73 -17.28 7.19
C ILE A 180 0.93 -16.08 8.10
N ALA A 181 1.16 -14.92 7.47
CA ALA A 181 1.35 -13.63 8.14
C ALA A 181 0.48 -12.55 7.46
N LEU A 182 0.16 -11.49 8.20
CA LEU A 182 -0.70 -10.42 7.70
C LEU A 182 0.11 -9.36 6.96
N GLY A 183 -0.04 -9.32 5.63
CA GLY A 183 0.58 -8.32 4.75
C GLY A 183 -0.30 -7.09 4.57
N HIS A 184 -0.43 -6.24 5.60
CA HIS A 184 -1.18 -4.99 5.52
C HIS A 184 -0.48 -3.85 6.29
N PHE A 185 -0.58 -2.61 5.81
CA PHE A 185 0.08 -1.45 6.43
C PHE A 185 -0.69 -0.86 7.63
N SER A 186 -1.98 -1.15 7.76
CA SER A 186 -2.79 -0.78 8.94
C SER A 186 -2.60 -1.71 10.16
N THR A 187 -1.53 -2.51 10.21
CA THR A 187 -1.28 -3.47 11.28
C THR A 187 -1.31 -2.87 12.67
N CYS A 188 -0.75 -1.67 12.86
CA CYS A 188 -0.79 -1.00 14.17
C CYS A 188 -2.23 -0.80 14.67
N GLY A 189 -3.15 -0.42 13.78
CA GLY A 189 -4.58 -0.29 14.10
C GLY A 189 -5.19 -1.62 14.50
N TYR A 190 -4.89 -2.70 13.77
CA TYR A 190 -5.35 -4.05 14.11
C TYR A 190 -4.84 -4.51 15.47
N LEU A 191 -3.58 -4.21 15.81
CA LEU A 191 -3.01 -4.55 17.10
C LEU A 191 -3.66 -3.79 18.25
N ILE A 192 -3.95 -2.49 18.05
CA ILE A 192 -4.69 -1.69 19.02
C ILE A 192 -6.08 -2.29 19.22
N ALA A 193 -6.81 -2.57 18.14
CA ALA A 193 -8.13 -3.19 18.19
C ALA A 193 -8.10 -4.55 18.92
N ALA A 194 -7.10 -5.39 18.63
CA ALA A 194 -6.94 -6.67 19.30
C ALA A 194 -6.64 -6.53 20.80
N LYS A 195 -5.91 -5.47 21.22
CA LYS A 195 -5.66 -5.19 22.63
C LYS A 195 -6.91 -4.63 23.33
N THR A 196 -7.61 -3.68 22.72
CA THR A 196 -8.84 -3.11 23.30
C THR A 196 -9.94 -4.16 23.44
N ALA A 197 -10.13 -5.01 22.43
CA ALA A 197 -11.09 -6.11 22.48
C ALA A 197 -10.79 -7.08 23.64
N ARG A 198 -9.52 -7.40 23.89
CA ARG A 198 -9.12 -8.25 25.03
C ARG A 198 -9.39 -7.61 26.39
N LEU A 199 -9.13 -6.31 26.52
CA LEU A 199 -9.42 -5.58 27.76
C LEU A 199 -10.92 -5.57 28.05
N ALA A 200 -11.75 -5.33 27.01
CA ALA A 200 -13.20 -5.37 27.13
C ALA A 200 -13.72 -6.77 27.51
N ALA A 201 -13.23 -7.83 26.85
CA ALA A 201 -13.63 -9.21 27.15
C ALA A 201 -13.23 -9.67 28.56
N LYS A 202 -12.06 -9.22 29.07
CA LYS A 202 -11.61 -9.52 30.44
C LYS A 202 -12.50 -8.85 31.49
N LYS A 203 -13.00 -7.65 31.20
CA LYS A 203 -13.96 -6.94 32.06
C LYS A 203 -15.30 -7.69 32.12
N ASP A 204 -15.83 -8.12 30.97
CA ASP A 204 -17.10 -8.86 30.90
C ASP A 204 -17.02 -10.22 31.61
N ARG A 205 -15.91 -10.97 31.44
CA ARG A 205 -15.67 -12.21 32.22
C ARG A 205 -15.61 -11.96 33.72
N ARG A 206 -14.95 -10.90 34.17
CA ARG A 206 -14.85 -10.55 35.60
C ARG A 206 -16.22 -10.19 36.19
N ILE A 207 -17.04 -9.42 35.47
CA ILE A 207 -18.40 -9.06 35.90
C ILE A 207 -19.27 -10.32 36.02
N LYS A 208 -19.23 -11.21 35.01
CA LYS A 208 -19.98 -12.48 35.05
C LYS A 208 -19.52 -13.41 36.18
N THR A 209 -18.21 -13.47 36.45
CA THR A 209 -17.68 -14.29 37.55
C THR A 209 -18.11 -13.73 38.92
N ALA A 210 -18.02 -12.41 39.11
CA ALA A 210 -18.44 -11.75 40.35
C ALA A 210 -19.96 -11.89 40.60
N ALA A 211 -20.79 -11.75 39.55
CA ALA A 211 -22.25 -11.92 39.66
C ALA A 211 -22.66 -13.35 40.04
N LEU A 212 -21.92 -14.37 39.56
CA LEU A 212 -22.11 -15.76 39.96
C LEU A 212 -21.68 -16.03 41.40
N GLU A 213 -20.64 -15.35 41.90
CA GLU A 213 -20.16 -15.47 43.28
C GLU A 213 -21.08 -14.75 44.29
N THR A 214 -21.76 -13.68 43.89
CA THR A 214 -22.71 -12.94 44.74
C THR A 214 -24.16 -13.42 44.61
N GLY A 215 -24.44 -14.40 43.74
CA GLY A 215 -25.79 -14.97 43.55
C GLY A 215 -26.82 -14.00 42.95
N THR A 216 -26.36 -12.87 42.40
CA THR A 216 -27.20 -11.84 41.77
C THR A 216 -27.16 -12.05 40.25
N VAL A 217 -28.06 -12.88 39.72
CA VAL A 217 -28.33 -12.98 38.27
C VAL A 217 -29.66 -12.32 37.98
#